data_AF-A0AAN0K3L5-F1
#
_entry.id   AF-A0AAN0K3L5-F1
#
_cell.length_a   1.000
_cell.length_b   1.000
_cell.length_c   1.000
_cell.angle_alpha   90.00
_cell.angle_beta   90.00
_cell.angle_gamma   90.00
#
_symmetry.space_group_name_H-M   'P 1'
#
loop_
_entity.id
_entity.type
_entity.pdbx_description
1 polymer ?
#
loop_
_entity_poly.entity_id
_entity_poly.type
_entity_poly.pdbx_seq_one_letter_code
_entity_poly.pdbx_strand_id
1 'polypeptide(L)'
;MNIIMYYSTSIFCSIDVSSYAATAIVGVINFLTTLITLFIVDKVGRKTLLLVGALGMCVSILAAGLLIHIFNVDEEREGGGGSEEERQVVGYFVALLIVLFVSFFASTWGPVVWVVTSEVFPLSVRVTTSGNWNGNFVVAMVTPLLLGSVLKTAGTFYILAGFLFASFLFVLLTLPETKEESLERIDELFLILWLQKINLFYYMR
;
A
#
# COMPACT_ATOMS: atom_id res chain seq x y z
N MET A 1 0.51 5.22 3.45
CA MET A 1 -0.46 6.05 2.72
C MET A 1 -0.11 7.54 2.75
N ASN A 2 0.00 8.15 3.93
CA ASN A 2 0.24 9.61 4.04
C ASN A 2 1.38 10.14 3.17
N ILE A 3 2.50 9.41 3.09
CA ILE A 3 3.62 9.71 2.19
C ILE A 3 3.21 9.80 0.72
N ILE A 4 2.54 8.77 0.19
CA ILE A 4 2.21 8.73 -1.24
C ILE A 4 1.28 9.87 -1.64
N MET A 5 0.44 10.35 -0.73
CA MET A 5 -0.37 11.55 -0.97
C MET A 5 0.49 12.83 -1.10
N TYR A 6 1.52 13.01 -0.26
CA TYR A 6 2.45 14.14 -0.39
C TYR A 6 3.31 14.07 -1.65
N TYR A 7 3.56 12.88 -2.19
CA TYR A 7 4.34 12.71 -3.42
C TYR A 7 3.51 12.80 -4.67
N SER A 8 2.25 12.36 -4.61
CA SER A 8 1.33 12.50 -5.73
C SER A 8 1.28 13.95 -6.20
N THR A 9 1.17 14.91 -5.29
CA THR A 9 1.16 16.34 -5.65
C THR A 9 2.45 16.77 -6.32
N SER A 10 3.61 16.33 -5.84
CA SER A 10 4.91 16.66 -6.44
C SER A 10 5.05 16.11 -7.87
N ILE A 11 4.62 14.86 -8.11
CA ILE A 11 4.64 14.21 -9.43
C ILE A 11 3.62 14.85 -10.38
N PHE A 12 2.44 15.22 -9.89
CA PHE A 12 1.46 15.95 -10.70
C PHE A 12 1.94 17.37 -11.03
N CYS A 13 2.64 18.05 -10.13
CA CYS A 13 3.25 19.34 -10.42
C CYS A 13 4.37 19.26 -11.48
N SER A 14 5.10 18.14 -11.58
CA SER A 14 6.09 17.95 -12.66
C SER A 14 5.48 17.78 -14.06
N ILE A 15 4.17 17.59 -14.17
CA ILE A 15 3.42 17.53 -15.44
C ILE A 15 2.45 18.73 -15.60
N ASP A 16 2.79 19.86 -14.96
CA ASP A 16 2.05 21.13 -15.03
C ASP A 16 0.62 21.08 -14.47
N VAL A 17 0.33 20.14 -13.57
CA VAL A 17 -0.93 20.09 -12.81
C VAL A 17 -0.75 20.81 -11.49
N SER A 18 -1.63 21.78 -11.20
CA SER A 18 -1.59 22.51 -9.93
C SER A 18 -1.70 21.56 -8.72
N SER A 19 -0.98 21.87 -7.64
CA SER A 19 -1.01 21.04 -6.41
C SER A 19 -2.42 20.87 -5.83
N TYR A 20 -3.30 21.88 -5.98
CA TYR A 20 -4.69 21.81 -5.55
C TYR A 20 -5.49 20.80 -6.39
N ALA A 21 -5.36 20.85 -7.71
CA ALA A 21 -6.03 19.92 -8.62
C ALA A 21 -5.53 18.49 -8.41
N ALA A 22 -4.21 18.30 -8.24
CA ALA A 22 -3.61 16.99 -7.96
C ALA A 22 -4.19 16.35 -6.69
N THR A 23 -4.24 17.13 -5.60
CA THR A 23 -4.81 16.66 -4.32
C THR A 23 -6.29 16.34 -4.46
N ALA A 24 -7.06 17.17 -5.19
CA ALA A 24 -8.48 16.94 -5.43
C ALA A 24 -8.74 15.66 -6.24
N ILE A 25 -7.97 15.42 -7.31
CA ILE A 25 -8.08 14.21 -8.14
C ILE A 25 -7.84 12.96 -7.29
N VAL A 26 -6.74 12.92 -6.55
CA VAL A 26 -6.39 11.80 -5.68
C VAL A 26 -7.45 11.59 -4.60
N GLY A 27 -7.96 12.67 -4.01
CA GLY A 27 -9.03 12.61 -3.00
C GLY A 27 -10.34 12.05 -3.54
N VAL A 28 -10.78 12.50 -4.73
CA VAL A 28 -12.00 12.00 -5.38
C VAL A 28 -11.87 10.53 -5.74
N ILE A 29 -10.73 10.12 -6.32
CA ILE A 29 -10.50 8.72 -6.67
C ILE A 29 -10.49 7.84 -5.42
N ASN A 30 -9.82 8.27 -4.36
CA ASN A 30 -9.82 7.57 -3.08
C ASN A 30 -11.25 7.40 -2.55
N PHE A 31 -12.03 8.48 -2.49
CA PHE A 31 -13.40 8.46 -2.01
C PHE A 31 -14.30 7.51 -2.83
N LEU A 32 -14.31 7.64 -4.16
CA LEU A 32 -15.13 6.80 -5.04
C LEU A 32 -14.72 5.33 -4.97
N THR A 33 -13.42 5.06 -4.91
CA THR A 33 -12.90 3.69 -4.85
C THR A 33 -13.23 3.03 -3.51
N THR A 34 -13.19 3.78 -2.41
CA THR A 34 -13.63 3.27 -1.09
C THR A 34 -15.13 2.96 -1.06
N LEU A 35 -15.98 3.76 -1.72
CA LEU A 35 -17.41 3.43 -1.83
C LEU A 35 -17.65 2.10 -2.54
N ILE A 36 -16.90 1.82 -3.61
CA ILE A 36 -16.99 0.54 -4.33
C ILE A 36 -16.69 -0.63 -3.40
N THR A 37 -15.71 -0.48 -2.50
CA THR A 37 -15.32 -1.55 -1.57
C THR A 37 -16.41 -1.92 -0.58
N LEU A 38 -17.28 -1.00 -0.19
CA LEU A 38 -18.41 -1.32 0.69
C LEU A 38 -19.31 -2.41 0.08
N PHE A 39 -19.40 -2.49 -1.25
CA PHE A 39 -20.21 -3.50 -1.94
C PHE A 39 -19.45 -4.81 -2.22
N ILE A 40 -18.13 -4.78 -2.20
CA ILE A 40 -17.26 -5.91 -2.58
C ILE A 40 -16.74 -6.67 -1.35
N VAL A 41 -16.56 -5.97 -0.22
CA VAL A 41 -15.91 -6.51 0.99
C VAL A 41 -16.58 -7.78 1.52
N ASP A 42 -17.91 -7.78 1.55
CA ASP A 42 -18.67 -8.94 2.02
C ASP A 42 -18.77 -10.05 0.97
N LYS A 43 -18.61 -9.73 -0.32
CA LYS A 43 -18.66 -10.74 -1.38
C LYS A 43 -17.35 -11.50 -1.53
N VAL A 44 -16.22 -10.78 -1.55
CA VAL A 44 -14.90 -11.35 -1.88
C VAL A 44 -14.17 -11.93 -0.67
N GLY A 45 -14.42 -11.40 0.53
CA GLY A 45 -13.71 -11.79 1.75
C GLY A 45 -12.51 -10.88 2.05
N ARG A 46 -12.17 -10.80 3.34
CA ARG A 46 -11.22 -9.82 3.88
C ARG A 46 -9.79 -10.21 3.52
N LYS A 47 -9.43 -11.50 3.64
CA LYS A 47 -8.08 -11.98 3.35
C LYS A 47 -7.74 -11.75 1.88
N THR A 48 -8.65 -12.14 0.98
CA THR A 48 -8.45 -11.99 -0.47
C THR A 48 -8.25 -10.53 -0.86
N LEU A 49 -9.06 -9.61 -0.31
CA LEU A 49 -8.91 -8.18 -0.59
C LEU A 49 -7.58 -7.62 -0.09
N LEU A 50 -7.13 -7.99 1.11
CA LEU A 50 -5.82 -7.57 1.62
C LEU A 50 -4.67 -8.11 0.76
N LEU A 51 -4.75 -9.35 0.26
CA LEU A 51 -3.74 -9.92 -0.63
C LEU A 51 -3.69 -9.21 -1.98
N VAL A 52 -4.83 -9.05 -2.65
CA VAL A 52 -4.93 -8.34 -3.95
C VAL A 52 -4.46 -6.90 -3.80
N GLY A 53 -4.87 -6.24 -2.72
CA GLY A 53 -4.46 -4.88 -2.40
C GLY A 53 -2.96 -4.73 -2.21
N ALA A 54 -2.34 -5.60 -1.42
CA ALA A 54 -0.91 -5.56 -1.15
C ALA A 54 -0.11 -5.79 -2.43
N LEU A 55 -0.52 -6.76 -3.25
CA LEU A 55 0.13 -7.07 -4.51
C LEU A 55 -0.03 -5.93 -5.52
N GLY A 56 -1.25 -5.40 -5.69
CA GLY A 56 -1.54 -4.28 -6.60
C GLY A 56 -0.76 -3.01 -6.23
N MET A 57 -0.71 -2.68 -4.95
CA MET A 57 0.11 -1.57 -4.43
C MET A 57 1.60 -1.82 -4.66
N CYS A 58 2.10 -3.03 -4.38
CA CYS A 58 3.50 -3.41 -4.56
C CYS A 58 3.92 -3.27 -6.03
N VAL A 59 3.15 -3.82 -6.96
CA VAL A 59 3.44 -3.73 -8.41
C VAL A 59 3.42 -2.27 -8.87
N SER A 60 2.43 -1.48 -8.43
CA SER A 60 2.30 -0.08 -8.84
C SER A 60 3.49 0.77 -8.40
N ILE A 61 3.94 0.62 -7.14
CA ILE A 61 5.06 1.40 -6.62
C ILE A 61 6.41 0.90 -7.12
N LEU A 62 6.57 -0.41 -7.37
CA LEU A 62 7.75 -0.97 -8.03
C LEU A 62 7.89 -0.45 -9.47
N ALA A 63 6.80 -0.47 -10.24
CA ALA A 63 6.79 0.06 -11.60
C ALA A 63 7.11 1.57 -11.61
N ALA A 64 6.54 2.33 -10.67
CA ALA A 64 6.82 3.76 -10.54
C ALA A 64 8.31 4.01 -10.20
N GLY A 65 8.87 3.26 -9.24
CA GLY A 65 10.28 3.35 -8.88
C GLY A 65 11.21 2.96 -10.02
N LEU A 66 10.86 1.92 -10.80
CA LEU A 66 11.59 1.51 -12.00
C LEU A 66 11.61 2.60 -13.07
N LEU A 67 10.47 3.23 -13.36
CA LEU A 67 10.40 4.34 -14.31
C LEU A 67 11.25 5.53 -13.86
N ILE A 68 11.17 5.91 -12.58
CA ILE A 68 11.99 7.00 -12.01
C ILE A 68 13.49 6.68 -12.13
N HIS A 69 13.87 5.42 -11.86
CA HIS A 69 15.26 4.97 -11.92
C HIS A 69 15.81 4.92 -13.36
N ILE A 70 15.05 4.34 -14.30
CA ILE A 70 15.49 4.21 -15.71
C ILE A 70 15.65 5.58 -16.36
N PHE A 71 14.72 6.50 -16.10
CA PHE A 71 14.71 7.83 -16.71
C PHE A 71 15.42 8.90 -15.87
N ASN A 72 16.10 8.49 -14.77
CA ASN A 72 16.84 9.38 -13.87
C ASN A 72 16.05 10.66 -13.49
N VAL A 73 14.76 10.51 -13.22
CA VAL A 73 13.86 11.66 -12.98
C VAL A 73 14.32 12.49 -11.78
N ASP A 74 14.95 11.84 -10.80
CA ASP A 74 15.50 12.47 -9.58
C ASP A 74 16.84 13.21 -9.79
N GLU A 75 17.45 13.15 -10.98
CA GLU A 75 18.70 13.88 -11.24
C GLU A 75 18.43 15.28 -11.78
N GLU A 76 18.56 16.29 -10.92
CA GLU A 76 18.79 17.70 -11.31
C GLU A 76 20.18 17.92 -11.94
N ARG A 77 20.72 16.96 -12.70
CA ARG A 77 21.96 17.17 -13.44
C ARG A 77 21.66 17.69 -14.84
N GLU A 78 22.35 18.77 -15.20
CA GLU A 78 22.42 19.49 -16.48
C GLU A 78 22.79 18.62 -17.72
N GLY A 79 22.48 17.33 -17.72
CA GLY A 79 22.78 16.38 -18.79
C GLY A 79 22.04 15.05 -18.67
N GLY A 80 20.86 15.02 -18.03
CA GLY A 80 20.00 13.83 -18.00
C GLY A 80 19.60 13.44 -19.42
N GLY A 81 20.03 12.25 -19.86
CA GLY A 81 19.72 11.73 -21.18
C GLY A 81 18.22 11.53 -21.34
N GLY A 82 17.60 12.34 -22.20
CA GLY A 82 16.21 12.24 -22.61
C GLY A 82 15.67 13.59 -23.06
N SER A 83 14.84 13.60 -24.09
CA SER A 83 14.08 14.78 -24.51
C SER A 83 13.19 15.27 -23.36
N GLU A 84 12.95 16.59 -23.27
CA GLU A 84 11.97 17.17 -22.34
C GLU A 84 10.59 16.49 -22.49
N GLU A 85 10.23 16.10 -23.72
CA GLU A 85 9.00 15.36 -24.00
C GLU A 85 9.00 13.95 -23.37
N GLU A 86 10.15 13.26 -23.33
CA GLU A 86 10.26 11.93 -22.72
C GLU A 86 10.08 12.01 -21.19
N ARG A 87 10.62 13.04 -20.55
CA ARG A 87 10.44 13.25 -19.10
C ARG A 87 8.98 13.54 -18.75
N GLN A 88 8.29 14.34 -19.57
CA GLN A 88 6.86 14.61 -19.38
C GLN A 88 6.01 13.36 -19.54
N VAL A 89 6.25 12.57 -20.59
CA VAL A 89 5.55 11.29 -20.82
C VAL A 89 5.74 10.33 -19.65
N VAL A 90 6.97 10.18 -19.15
CA VAL A 90 7.27 9.34 -17.98
C VAL A 90 6.56 9.87 -16.73
N GLY A 91 6.50 11.19 -16.54
CA GLY A 91 5.75 11.83 -15.46
C GLY A 91 4.27 11.43 -15.45
N TYR A 92 3.61 11.41 -16.61
CA TYR A 92 2.21 10.96 -16.73
C TYR A 92 2.03 9.49 -16.34
N PHE A 93 2.94 8.61 -16.77
CA PHE A 93 2.89 7.18 -16.39
C PHE A 93 3.10 6.97 -14.90
N VAL A 94 4.06 7.67 -14.29
CA VAL A 94 4.30 7.62 -12.85
C VAL A 94 3.06 8.13 -12.10
N ALA A 95 2.47 9.24 -12.53
CA ALA A 95 1.23 9.76 -11.94
C ALA A 95 0.08 8.75 -12.00
N LEU A 96 -0.09 8.06 -13.14
CA LEU A 96 -1.09 7.00 -13.31
C LEU A 96 -0.84 5.83 -12.35
N LEU A 97 0.40 5.41 -12.18
CA LEU A 97 0.77 4.33 -11.25
C LEU A 97 0.52 4.71 -9.79
N ILE A 98 0.74 5.98 -9.42
CA ILE A 98 0.40 6.49 -8.09
C ILE A 98 -1.11 6.52 -7.88
N VAL A 99 -1.89 6.92 -8.88
CA VAL A 99 -3.36 6.85 -8.82
C VAL A 99 -3.82 5.40 -8.66
N LEU A 100 -3.22 4.46 -9.41
CA LEU A 100 -3.54 3.04 -9.30
C LEU A 100 -3.19 2.49 -7.90
N PHE A 101 -2.05 2.88 -7.34
CA PHE A 101 -1.67 2.58 -5.97
C PHE A 101 -2.73 3.06 -4.98
N VAL A 102 -3.18 4.31 -5.10
CA VAL A 102 -4.19 4.90 -4.22
C VAL A 102 -5.52 4.15 -4.36
N SER A 103 -5.92 3.79 -5.58
CA SER A 103 -7.13 3.00 -5.82
C SER A 103 -7.06 1.62 -5.16
N PHE A 104 -5.94 0.90 -5.28
CA PHE A 104 -5.77 -0.37 -4.58
C PHE A 104 -5.80 -0.18 -3.06
N PHE A 105 -5.09 0.81 -2.52
CA PHE A 105 -5.12 1.11 -1.08
C PHE A 105 -6.55 1.40 -0.60
N ALA A 106 -7.23 2.34 -1.25
CA ALA A 106 -8.57 2.81 -0.90
C ALA A 106 -9.62 1.70 -0.99
N SER A 107 -9.42 0.75 -1.90
CA SER A 107 -10.34 -0.39 -2.06
C SER A 107 -10.06 -1.58 -1.16
N THR A 108 -8.91 -1.63 -0.48
CA THR A 108 -8.48 -2.82 0.27
C THR A 108 -7.98 -2.44 1.65
N TRP A 109 -6.69 -2.18 1.80
CA TRP A 109 -6.03 -1.90 3.08
C TRP A 109 -6.59 -0.69 3.81
N GLY A 110 -7.16 0.29 3.10
CA GLY A 110 -7.79 1.47 3.68
C GLY A 110 -8.92 1.09 4.65
N PRO A 111 -10.04 0.54 4.18
CA PRO A 111 -11.16 0.14 5.05
C PRO A 111 -10.99 -1.25 5.67
N VAL A 112 -10.46 -2.23 4.94
CA VAL A 112 -10.50 -3.66 5.35
C VAL A 112 -9.62 -3.92 6.58
N VAL A 113 -8.51 -3.19 6.76
CA VAL A 113 -7.66 -3.35 7.95
C VAL A 113 -8.41 -3.00 9.24
N TRP A 114 -9.30 -2.00 9.20
CA TRP A 114 -10.11 -1.60 10.35
C TRP A 114 -11.19 -2.63 10.66
N VAL A 115 -11.77 -3.22 9.62
CA VAL A 115 -12.73 -4.33 9.75
C VAL A 115 -12.04 -5.53 10.41
N VAL A 116 -10.94 -6.02 9.84
CA VAL A 116 -10.20 -7.17 10.36
C VAL A 116 -9.70 -6.93 11.79
N THR A 117 -9.14 -5.75 12.09
CA THR A 117 -8.68 -5.49 13.47
C THR A 117 -9.83 -5.44 14.47
N SER A 118 -11.02 -5.02 14.05
CA SER A 118 -12.21 -5.03 14.91
C SER A 118 -12.80 -6.42 15.11
N GLU A 119 -12.64 -7.31 14.13
CA GLU A 119 -13.08 -8.71 14.15
C GLU A 119 -12.11 -9.59 14.96
N VAL A 120 -10.79 -9.37 14.83
CA VAL A 120 -9.74 -10.22 15.42
C VAL A 120 -9.44 -9.87 16.89
N PHE A 121 -9.51 -8.59 17.28
CA PHE A 121 -9.09 -8.18 18.62
C PHE A 121 -10.28 -7.87 19.55
N PRO A 122 -10.34 -8.50 20.74
CA PRO A 122 -11.38 -8.19 21.72
C PRO A 122 -11.24 -6.75 22.21
N LEU A 123 -12.36 -6.17 22.64
CA LEU A 123 -12.46 -4.76 23.06
C LEU A 123 -11.48 -4.39 24.18
N SER A 124 -11.07 -5.35 25.01
CA SER A 124 -10.18 -5.16 26.16
C SER A 124 -8.71 -4.88 25.83
N VAL A 125 -8.26 -5.13 24.58
CA VAL A 125 -6.83 -5.08 24.20
C VAL A 125 -6.56 -4.31 22.89
N ARG A 126 -7.36 -3.29 22.56
CA ARG A 126 -7.18 -2.49 21.33
C ARG A 126 -6.01 -1.51 21.40
N VAL A 127 -4.80 -2.05 21.42
CA VAL A 127 -3.54 -1.34 21.12
C VAL A 127 -3.29 -1.22 19.61
N THR A 128 -4.18 -1.76 18.78
CA THR A 128 -4.08 -1.75 17.31
C THR A 128 -4.09 -0.32 16.76
N THR A 129 -4.97 0.53 17.27
CA THR A 129 -5.06 1.94 16.85
C THR A 129 -3.81 2.72 17.26
N SER A 130 -3.34 2.57 18.50
CA SER A 130 -2.11 3.24 18.95
C SER A 130 -0.87 2.73 18.21
N GLY A 131 -0.80 1.42 17.95
CA GLY A 131 0.23 0.80 17.10
C GLY A 131 0.22 1.36 15.67
N ASN A 132 -0.96 1.53 15.06
CA ASN A 132 -1.10 2.14 13.74
C ASN A 132 -0.58 3.58 13.70
N TRP A 133 -0.96 4.40 14.69
CA TRP A 133 -0.50 5.79 14.75
C TRP A 133 1.01 5.90 15.04
N ASN A 134 1.56 5.02 15.88
CA ASN A 134 3.01 4.93 16.10
C ASN A 134 3.75 4.54 14.82
N GLY A 135 3.26 3.52 14.09
CA GLY A 135 3.81 3.14 12.80
C GLY A 135 3.78 4.30 11.80
N ASN A 136 2.65 5.02 11.73
CA ASN A 136 2.52 6.19 10.89
C ASN A 136 3.51 7.31 11.27
N PHE A 137 3.73 7.54 12.57
CA PHE A 137 4.71 8.51 13.06
C PHE A 137 6.14 8.14 12.64
N VAL A 138 6.55 6.90 12.85
CA VAL A 138 7.89 6.41 12.45
C VAL A 138 8.07 6.58 10.95
N VAL A 139 7.08 6.16 10.17
CA VAL A 139 7.11 6.23 8.71
C VAL A 139 7.16 7.69 8.22
N ALA A 140 6.42 8.60 8.85
CA ALA A 140 6.47 10.03 8.55
C ALA A 140 7.83 10.67 8.88
N MET A 141 8.53 10.20 9.91
CA MET A 141 9.87 10.70 10.29
C MET A 141 10.99 10.12 9.41
N VAL A 142 10.91 8.82 9.09
CA VAL A 142 11.97 8.11 8.33
C VAL A 142 11.94 8.48 6.85
N THR A 143 10.77 8.73 6.28
CA THR A 143 10.65 8.90 4.82
C THR A 143 11.36 10.14 4.27
N PRO A 144 11.28 11.33 4.89
CA PRO A 144 12.09 12.48 4.47
C PRO A 144 13.60 12.17 4.52
N LEU A 145 14.05 11.36 5.48
CA LEU A 145 15.47 10.95 5.57
C LEU A 145 15.85 10.01 4.44
N LEU A 146 14.97 9.08 4.06
CA LEU A 146 15.21 8.17 2.91
C LEU A 146 15.31 8.95 1.59
N LEU A 147 14.46 9.97 1.42
CA LEU A 147 14.51 10.83 0.24
C LEU A 147 15.79 11.64 0.12
N GLY A 148 16.23 12.24 1.22
CA GLY A 148 17.46 13.04 1.26
C GLY A 148 18.73 12.19 1.23
N SER A 149 18.61 10.86 1.25
CA SER A 149 19.74 9.94 1.22
C SER A 149 20.14 9.57 -0.21
N VAL A 150 21.20 8.76 -0.35
CA VAL A 150 21.66 8.20 -1.63
C VAL A 150 20.58 7.40 -2.38
N LEU A 151 19.54 6.97 -1.66
CA LEU A 151 18.45 6.17 -2.22
C LEU A 151 17.49 6.99 -3.11
N LYS A 152 17.42 8.32 -2.94
CA LYS A 152 16.50 9.21 -3.68
C LYS A 152 15.04 8.68 -3.69
N THR A 153 14.20 9.11 -4.65
CA THR A 153 12.80 8.71 -4.73
C THR A 153 12.68 7.24 -5.11
N ALA A 154 13.42 6.80 -6.13
CA ALA A 154 13.38 5.42 -6.62
C ALA A 154 13.72 4.39 -5.53
N GLY A 155 14.81 4.59 -4.79
CA GLY A 155 15.21 3.68 -3.72
C GLY A 155 14.23 3.68 -2.54
N THR A 156 13.62 4.83 -2.23
CA THR A 156 12.54 4.90 -1.25
C THR A 156 11.34 4.04 -1.68
N PHE A 157 10.96 4.09 -2.96
CA PHE A 157 9.86 3.30 -3.50
C PHE A 157 10.14 1.80 -3.46
N TYR A 158 11.39 1.37 -3.70
CA TYR A 158 11.77 -0.03 -3.56
C TYR A 158 11.70 -0.53 -2.12
N ILE A 159 12.10 0.29 -1.14
CA ILE A 159 11.95 -0.06 0.28
C ILE A 159 10.47 -0.21 0.63
N LEU A 160 9.63 0.73 0.19
CA LEU A 160 8.18 0.67 0.41
C LEU A 160 7.54 -0.57 -0.26
N ALA A 161 7.98 -0.93 -1.47
CA ALA A 161 7.58 -2.16 -2.11
C ALA A 161 7.96 -3.40 -1.30
N GLY A 162 9.17 -3.44 -0.73
CA GLY A 162 9.62 -4.50 0.15
C GLY A 162 8.69 -4.67 1.36
N PHE A 163 8.29 -3.58 2.00
CA PHE A 163 7.32 -3.62 3.10
C PHE A 163 5.92 -4.07 2.65
N LEU A 164 5.46 -3.68 1.46
CA LEU A 164 4.18 -4.13 0.91
C LEU A 164 4.20 -5.63 0.59
N PHE A 165 5.30 -6.13 0.05
CA PHE A 165 5.50 -7.55 -0.20
C PHE A 165 5.59 -8.35 1.11
N ALA A 166 6.31 -7.83 2.11
CA ALA A 166 6.32 -8.43 3.45
C ALA A 166 4.92 -8.45 4.07
N SER A 167 4.11 -7.41 3.85
CA SER A 167 2.71 -7.34 4.30
C SER A 167 1.83 -8.35 3.58
N PHE A 168 2.04 -8.55 2.26
CA PHE A 168 1.39 -9.62 1.49
C PHE A 168 1.71 -10.99 2.08
N LEU A 169 2.99 -11.29 2.31
CA LEU A 169 3.41 -12.56 2.92
C LEU A 169 2.85 -12.74 4.33
N PHE A 170 2.84 -11.67 5.12
CA PHE A 170 2.24 -11.70 6.45
C PHE A 170 0.77 -12.11 6.37
N VAL A 171 -0.05 -11.40 5.59
CA VAL A 171 -1.47 -11.73 5.43
C VAL A 171 -1.67 -13.15 4.88
N LEU A 172 -0.85 -13.56 3.91
CA LEU A 172 -0.95 -14.90 3.31
C LEU A 172 -0.74 -15.99 4.37
N LEU A 173 0.24 -15.77 5.25
CA LEU A 173 0.70 -16.75 6.22
C LEU A 173 -0.04 -16.70 7.56
N THR A 174 -0.49 -15.55 8.03
CA THR A 174 -1.00 -15.40 9.40
C THR A 174 -2.50 -15.21 9.49
N LEU A 175 -3.14 -14.68 8.43
CA LEU A 175 -4.54 -14.31 8.47
C LEU A 175 -5.42 -15.44 7.89
N PRO A 176 -6.34 -16.06 8.66
CA PRO A 176 -7.43 -16.85 8.10
C PRO A 176 -8.48 -15.93 7.44
N GLU A 177 -9.36 -16.50 6.62
CA GLU A 177 -10.51 -15.73 6.13
C GLU A 177 -11.52 -15.56 7.26
N THR A 178 -12.03 -14.34 7.46
CA THR A 178 -12.97 -13.98 8.55
C THR A 178 -14.39 -13.69 8.04
N LYS A 179 -14.61 -13.79 6.73
CA LYS A 179 -15.90 -13.54 6.09
C LYS A 179 -17.00 -14.45 6.67
N GLU A 180 -18.12 -13.84 7.08
CA GLU A 180 -19.36 -14.50 7.50
C GLU A 180 -19.23 -15.42 8.73
N GLU A 181 -18.13 -15.33 9.46
CA GLU A 181 -17.88 -16.12 10.68
C GLU A 181 -18.27 -15.35 11.94
N SER A 182 -18.66 -16.07 13.00
CA SER A 182 -18.97 -15.45 14.28
C SER A 182 -17.69 -15.05 15.02
N LEU A 183 -17.76 -14.00 15.85
CA LEU A 183 -16.58 -13.51 16.58
C LEU A 183 -15.98 -14.58 17.49
N GLU A 184 -16.80 -15.49 18.03
CA GLU A 184 -16.34 -16.60 18.86
C GLU A 184 -15.56 -17.66 18.05
N ARG A 185 -15.91 -17.83 16.76
CA ARG A 185 -15.27 -18.79 15.85
C ARG A 185 -13.91 -18.29 15.33
N ILE A 186 -13.66 -16.98 15.36
CA ILE A 186 -12.41 -16.39 14.84
C ILE A 186 -11.20 -16.96 15.57
N ASP A 187 -11.26 -17.08 16.90
CA ASP A 187 -10.17 -17.64 17.70
C ASP A 187 -9.87 -19.10 17.32
N GLU A 188 -10.91 -19.89 17.02
CA GLU A 188 -10.77 -21.27 16.54
C GLU A 188 -10.11 -21.32 15.15
N LEU A 189 -10.46 -20.40 14.25
CA LEU A 189 -9.89 -20.34 12.90
C LEU A 189 -8.38 -20.07 12.93
N PHE A 190 -7.92 -19.18 13.81
CA PHE A 190 -6.48 -18.98 14.02
C PHE A 190 -5.83 -20.26 14.55
N LEU A 191 -6.41 -20.91 15.56
CA LEU A 191 -5.88 -22.16 16.11
C LEU A 191 -5.75 -23.26 15.04
N ILE A 192 -6.79 -23.44 14.22
CA ILE A 192 -6.81 -24.43 13.12
C ILE A 192 -5.72 -24.11 12.10
N LEU A 193 -5.57 -22.85 11.71
CA LEU A 193 -4.55 -22.42 10.74
C LEU A 193 -3.13 -22.71 11.26
N TRP A 194 -2.87 -22.45 12.54
CA TRP A 194 -1.59 -22.78 13.18
C TRP A 194 -1.35 -24.29 13.26
N LEU A 195 -2.36 -25.08 13.64
CA LEU A 195 -2.26 -26.53 13.71
C LEU A 195 -2.03 -27.17 12.34
N GLN A 196 -2.70 -26.69 11.30
CA GLN A 196 -2.47 -27.13 9.92
C GLN A 196 -1.02 -26.89 9.50
N LYS A 197 -0.46 -25.72 9.82
CA LYS A 197 0.95 -25.42 9.53
C LYS A 197 1.92 -26.31 10.28
N ILE A 198 1.67 -26.58 11.56
CA ILE A 198 2.50 -27.48 12.37
C ILE A 198 2.44 -28.91 11.84
N ASN A 199 1.24 -29.41 11.50
CA ASN A 199 1.08 -30.76 10.96
C ASN A 199 1.68 -30.90 9.56
N LEU A 200 1.53 -29.91 8.68
CA LEU A 200 2.24 -29.85 7.39
C LEU A 200 3.75 -29.86 7.60
N PHE A 201 4.26 -29.16 8.62
CA PHE A 201 5.68 -29.19 8.97
C PHE A 201 6.12 -30.56 9.51
N TYR A 202 5.23 -31.28 10.22
CA TYR A 202 5.48 -32.63 10.72
C TYR A 202 5.54 -33.68 9.61
N TYR A 203 4.81 -33.50 8.51
CA TYR A 203 4.84 -34.37 7.33
C TYR A 203 5.98 -34.06 6.34
N MET A 204 6.63 -32.90 6.45
CA MET A 204 7.76 -32.50 5.59
C MET A 204 9.15 -32.77 6.21
N ARG A 205 9.21 -33.47 7.35
CA ARG A 205 10.42 -34.02 7.96
C ARG A 205 10.44 -35.54 7.82
#